data_AF-A0A820M172-F1
#
_entry.id   AF-A0A820M172-F1
#
_cell.length_a   1.000
_cell.length_b   1.000
_cell.length_c   1.000
_cell.angle_alpha   90.00
_cell.angle_beta   90.00
_cell.angle_gamma   90.00
#
_symmetry.space_group_name_H-M   'P 1'
#
loop_
_entity.id
_entity.type
_entity.pdbx_description
1 polymer ?
#
loop_
_entity_poly.entity_id
_entity_poly.type
_entity_poly.pdbx_seq_one_letter_code
_entity_poly.pdbx_strand_id
1 'polypeptide(L)'
;ISLQSIENRNSIIDTARTRTVPKTLNPLWNQDFIFRVDPSKHRLSFEIYDQNKHTKDEFLGMFYVDLNLNIPYESGEQPLLTKDYSLLKR
;
A
#
# COMPACT_ATOMS: atom_id res chain seq x y z
N ILE A 1 -2.48 -2.58 -3.10
CA ILE A 1 -1.08 -2.38 -2.69
C ILE A 1 -0.22 -3.02 -3.76
N SER A 2 0.71 -2.29 -4.35
CA SER A 2 1.55 -2.81 -5.43
C SER A 2 3.00 -2.50 -5.15
N LEU A 3 3.87 -3.50 -5.31
CA LEU A 3 5.31 -3.31 -5.34
C LEU A 3 5.71 -2.90 -6.76
N GLN A 4 6.35 -1.75 -6.91
CA GLN A 4 6.73 -1.18 -8.20
C GLN A 4 8.25 -1.04 -8.32
N SER A 5 8.80 -1.31 -9.50
CA SER A 5 10.19 -1.01 -9.83
C SER A 5 10.36 0.48 -10.14
N ILE A 6 11.26 1.16 -9.44
CA ILE A 6 11.58 2.57 -9.71
C ILE A 6 12.46 2.73 -10.96
N GLU A 7 13.21 1.69 -11.33
CA GLU A 7 14.11 1.71 -12.50
C GLU A 7 13.33 1.48 -13.82
N ASN A 8 12.24 0.71 -13.78
CA ASN A 8 11.53 0.25 -14.97
C ASN A 8 10.14 0.90 -15.13
N ARG A 9 10.09 2.24 -15.22
CA ARG A 9 8.84 3.01 -15.46
C ARG A 9 7.68 2.62 -14.52
N ASN A 10 7.97 2.32 -13.25
CA ASN A 10 6.97 1.90 -12.27
C ASN A 10 6.26 0.58 -12.62
N SER A 11 6.95 -0.35 -13.29
CA SER A 11 6.41 -1.68 -13.57
C SER A 11 6.00 -2.39 -12.27
N ILE A 12 4.85 -3.04 -12.30
CA ILE A 12 4.33 -3.79 -11.15
C ILE A 12 5.08 -5.11 -11.05
N ILE A 13 5.67 -5.37 -9.88
CA ILE A 13 6.41 -6.59 -9.56
C ILE A 13 5.49 -7.57 -8.82
N ASP A 14 4.72 -7.07 -7.86
CA ASP A 14 3.81 -7.87 -7.03
C ASP A 14 2.63 -7.00 -6.55
N THR A 15 1.51 -7.63 -6.19
CA THR A 15 0.30 -6.95 -5.75
C THR A 15 -0.40 -7.69 -4.62
N ALA A 16 -0.96 -6.94 -3.68
CA ALA A 16 -1.88 -7.45 -2.69
C ALA A 16 -3.09 -6.52 -2.52
N ARG A 17 -4.21 -7.10 -2.09
CA ARG A 17 -5.47 -6.41 -1.86
C ARG A 17 -6.03 -6.79 -0.49
N THR A 18 -6.46 -5.79 0.27
CA THR A 18 -7.17 -6.02 1.53
C THR A 18 -8.58 -6.55 1.30
N ARG A 19 -9.16 -7.18 2.32
CA ARG A 19 -10.61 -7.37 2.38
C ARG A 19 -11.33 -6.02 2.41
N THR A 20 -12.47 -5.94 1.74
CA THR A 20 -13.35 -4.77 1.79
C THR A 20 -14.03 -4.67 3.16
N VAL A 21 -14.00 -3.48 3.76
CA VAL A 21 -14.77 -3.17 4.96
C VAL A 21 -16.02 -2.40 4.51
N PRO A 22 -17.23 -3.01 4.57
CA PRO A 22 -18.42 -2.38 4.01
C PRO A 22 -18.93 -1.24 4.87
N LYS A 23 -19.55 -0.24 4.23
CA LYS A 23 -20.36 0.80 4.89
C LYS A 23 -19.61 1.63 5.94
N THR A 24 -18.38 2.06 5.66
CA THR A 24 -17.63 2.98 6.53
C THR A 24 -16.70 3.89 5.73
N LEU A 25 -16.51 5.13 6.22
CA LEU A 25 -15.49 6.06 5.72
C LEU A 25 -14.15 5.93 6.48
N ASN A 26 -14.13 5.19 7.60
CA ASN A 26 -12.96 4.98 8.44
C ASN A 26 -12.71 3.47 8.58
N PRO A 27 -12.28 2.78 7.51
CA PRO A 27 -12.05 1.34 7.55
C PRO A 27 -10.83 1.00 8.42
N LEU A 28 -10.97 -0.04 9.25
CA LEU A 28 -9.85 -0.66 9.95
C LEU A 28 -9.58 -2.03 9.30
N TRP A 29 -8.52 -2.12 8.50
CA TRP A 29 -8.21 -3.36 7.77
C TRP A 29 -7.44 -4.38 8.59
N ASN A 30 -6.48 -3.92 9.41
CA ASN A 30 -5.59 -4.73 10.25
C ASN A 30 -5.14 -6.02 9.54
N GLN A 31 -4.53 -5.86 8.36
CA GLN A 31 -4.12 -6.95 7.48
C GLN A 31 -2.65 -6.79 7.12
N ASP A 32 -1.91 -7.87 7.31
CA ASP A 32 -0.48 -7.93 7.04
C ASP A 32 -0.23 -8.56 5.67
N PHE A 33 0.78 -8.04 4.97
CA PHE A 33 1.23 -8.53 3.68
C PHE A 33 2.75 -8.62 3.69
N ILE A 34 3.29 -9.67 3.06
CA ILE A 34 4.72 -9.90 2.96
C ILE A 34 5.11 -9.74 1.49
N PHE A 35 6.07 -8.85 1.23
CA PHE A 35 6.64 -8.63 -0.09
C PHE A 35 8.14 -8.92 -0.06
N ARG A 36 8.65 -9.54 -1.12
CA ARG A 36 10.11 -9.64 -1.34
C ARG A 36 10.58 -8.39 -2.05
N VAL A 37 11.49 -7.64 -1.43
CA VAL A 37 11.87 -6.30 -1.90
C VAL A 37 13.38 -6.12 -2.03
N ASP A 38 13.79 -5.30 -3.00
CA ASP A 38 15.09 -4.63 -3.03
C ASP A 38 14.81 -3.16 -2.67
N PRO A 39 15.15 -2.71 -1.45
CA PRO A 39 14.81 -1.36 -0.98
C PRO A 39 15.33 -0.25 -1.91
N SER A 40 16.46 -0.49 -2.56
CA SER A 40 17.12 0.47 -3.45
C SER A 40 16.44 0.61 -4.81
N LYS A 41 15.59 -0.35 -5.21
CA LYS A 41 14.98 -0.42 -6.55
C LYS A 41 13.47 -0.46 -6.54
N HIS A 42 12.86 -0.70 -5.38
CA HIS A 42 11.43 -0.87 -5.28
C HIS A 42 10.78 0.20 -4.41
N ARG A 43 9.52 0.48 -4.70
CA ARG A 43 8.63 1.30 -3.88
C ARG A 43 7.26 0.63 -3.76
N LEU A 44 6.51 0.93 -2.71
CA LEU A 44 5.12 0.50 -2.59
C LEU A 44 4.18 1.61 -3.06
N SER A 45 3.16 1.24 -3.83
CA SER A 45 2.01 2.10 -4.11
C SER A 45 0.78 1.57 -3.40
N PHE A 46 0.08 2.47 -2.74
CA PHE A 46 -1.20 2.20 -2.09
C PHE A 46 -2.26 2.94 -2.88
N GLU A 47 -3.25 2.21 -3.35
CA GLU A 47 -4.41 2.76 -4.05
C GLU A 47 -5.64 2.33 -3.28
N ILE A 48 -6.47 3.31 -2.94
CA ILE A 48 -7.70 3.12 -2.18
C ILE A 48 -8.88 3.20 -3.13
N TYR A 49 -9.78 2.23 -3.02
CA TYR A 49 -10.96 2.13 -3.85
C TYR A 49 -12.20 1.92 -2.98
N ASP A 50 -13.33 2.51 -3.38
CA ASP A 50 -14.67 2.12 -2.93
C ASP A 50 -15.17 0.98 -3.82
N GLN A 51 -15.51 -0.15 -3.20
CA GLN A 51 -15.91 -1.35 -3.94
C GLN A 51 -17.40 -1.28 -4.30
N ASN A 52 -17.67 -1.31 -5.60
CA ASN A 52 -19.03 -1.33 -6.11
C ASN A 52 -19.39 -2.73 -6.64
N LYS A 53 -20.54 -3.27 -6.23
CA LYS A 53 -21.00 -4.60 -6.67
C LYS A 53 -21.51 -4.62 -8.12
N HIS A 54 -21.96 -3.47 -8.61
CA HIS A 54 -22.68 -3.35 -9.88
C HIS A 54 -21.94 -2.51 -10.93
N THR A 55 -20.94 -1.76 -10.51
CA THR A 55 -20.16 -0.86 -11.36
C THR A 55 -18.67 -1.05 -11.07
N LYS A 56 -17.82 -0.36 -11.83
CA LYS A 56 -16.39 -0.34 -11.54
C LYS A 56 -16.15 0.30 -10.17
N ASP A 57 -15.18 -0.24 -9.44
CA ASP A 57 -14.69 0.33 -8.18
C ASP A 57 -14.26 1.79 -8.39
N GLU A 58 -14.68 2.67 -7.48
CA GLU A 58 -14.35 4.10 -7.53
C GLU A 58 -13.00 4.33 -6.87
N PHE A 59 -12.11 5.06 -7.55
CA PHE A 59 -10.80 5.40 -7.00
C PHE A 59 -10.91 6.57 -6.02
N LEU A 60 -10.47 6.37 -4.77
CA LEU A 60 -10.55 7.37 -3.71
C LEU A 60 -9.24 8.15 -3.53
N GLY A 61 -8.11 7.57 -3.92
CA GLY A 61 -6.80 8.21 -3.83
C GLY A 61 -5.66 7.21 -3.75
N MET A 62 -4.43 7.72 -3.85
CA MET A 62 -3.21 6.92 -3.74
C MET A 62 -2.11 7.61 -2.96
N PHE A 63 -1.14 6.84 -2.49
CA PHE A 63 0.13 7.35 -2.00
C PHE A 63 1.25 6.33 -2.26
N TYR A 64 2.49 6.79 -2.12
CA TYR A 64 3.68 5.96 -2.29
C TYR A 64 4.47 5.88 -0.99
N VAL A 65 5.13 4.75 -0.78
CA VAL A 65 6.08 4.54 0.31
C VAL A 65 7.39 4.05 -0.29
N ASP A 66 8.43 4.88 -0.16
CA ASP A 66 9.79 4.51 -0.56
C ASP A 66 10.43 3.64 0.52
N LEU A 67 11.03 2.53 0.10
CA LEU A 67 11.58 1.53 1.01
C LEU A 67 12.92 1.93 1.63
N ASN A 68 13.57 2.96 1.08
CA ASN A 68 14.79 3.56 1.62
C ASN A 68 14.54 4.36 2.92
N LEU A 69 13.28 4.68 3.25
CA LEU A 69 12.91 5.49 4.41
C LEU A 69 12.72 4.63 5.67
N ASN A 70 13.80 4.14 6.29
CA ASN A 70 13.81 3.47 7.61
C ASN A 70 12.50 2.73 7.93
N ILE A 71 12.10 1.81 7.04
CA ILE A 71 10.95 0.95 7.32
C ILE A 71 11.45 -0.05 8.35
N PRO A 72 10.81 -0.16 9.52
CA PRO A 72 11.26 -1.08 10.55
C PRO A 72 11.31 -2.48 9.94
N TYR A 73 12.51 -3.06 9.91
CA TYR A 73 12.67 -4.47 9.60
C TYR A 73 12.17 -5.27 10.80
N GLU A 74 11.60 -6.46 10.56
CA GLU A 74 11.19 -7.41 11.59
C GLU A 74 12.40 -8.04 12.33
N SER A 75 13.50 -7.30 12.49
CA SER A 75 14.55 -7.68 13.43
C SER A 75 14.03 -7.39 14.83
N GLY A 76 13.76 -8.46 15.58
CA GLY A 76 13.01 -8.48 16.82
C GLY A 76 13.26 -7.29 17.77
N GLU A 77 12.17 -6.92 18.46
CA GLU A 77 12.06 -5.94 19.55
C GLU A 77 11.76 -4.49 19.17
N GLN A 78 11.85 -4.07 17.91
CA GLN A 78 11.39 -2.73 17.52
C GLN A 78 9.86 -2.70 17.26
N PRO A 79 9.11 -1.80 17.92
CA PRO A 79 7.69 -1.60 17.61
C PRO A 79 7.54 -1.14 16.16
N LEU A 80 6.56 -1.71 15.45
CA LEU A 80 6.15 -1.19 14.15
C LEU A 80 5.69 0.26 14.34
N LEU A 81 6.40 1.21 13.73
CA LEU A 81 6.01 2.61 13.76
C LEU A 81 4.78 2.82 12.87
N THR A 82 3.70 3.32 13.46
CA THR A 82 2.54 3.80 12.70
C THR A 82 2.90 5.10 12.01
N LYS A 83 2.56 5.22 10.72
CA LYS A 83 2.69 6.44 9.93
C LYS A 83 1.37 6.75 9.24
N ASP A 84 0.99 8.01 9.27
CA ASP A 84 -0.18 8.52 8.55
C ASP A 84 0.23 9.07 7.18
N TYR A 85 -0.58 8.76 6.16
CA TYR A 85 -0.35 9.18 4.79
C TYR A 85 -1.61 9.88 4.25
N SER A 86 -1.44 11.10 3.75
CA SER A 86 -2.52 11.80 3.04
C SER A 86 -2.73 11.20 1.67
N LEU A 87 -3.99 10.92 1.32
CA LEU A 87 -4.34 10.41 -0.01
C LEU A 87 -4.20 11.52 -1.06
N LEU A 88 -3.40 11.25 -2.08
CA LEU A 88 -3.35 12.05 -3.29
C LEU A 88 -4.53 11.67 -4.17
N LYS A 89 -5.37 12.63 -4.49
CA LYS A 89 -6.36 12.49 -5.56
C LYS A 89 -5.65 12.68 -6.91
N ARG A 90 -6.19 12.03 -7.93
CA ARG A 90 -5.67 12.16 -9.30
C ARG A 90 -5.93 13.57 -9.85
#